data_AF-A0A8J4Y3T7-F1
#
_entry.id   AF-A0A8J4Y3T7-F1
#
_cell.length_a   1.000
_cell.length_b   1.000
_cell.length_c   1.000
_cell.angle_alpha   90.00
_cell.angle_beta   90.00
_cell.angle_gamma   90.00
#
_symmetry.space_group_name_H-M   'P 1'
#
loop_
_entity.id
_entity.type
_entity.pdbx_description
1 polymer ?
#
loop_
_entity_poly.entity_id
_entity_poly.type
_entity_poly.pdbx_seq_one_letter_code
_entity_poly.pdbx_strand_id
1 'polypeptide(L)'
;MPKTRKTKTKTYTCPDCQQRCEDDTILCEGCFNWMHRTCQRLCKKDFDTLGSSELGYWCRRCCVSMDGSYDMQLAQTRLRDTAEDQLRDAAARELIFLRAEKTIEALATTELTKYDPATHDTDATATEILEKVNSTTPTLTSVRVLRDGSCLFNSLSVALCGTQRLALELRIRTALELIINRQEYERLHNKDRYWNLLNTDYHQAVYDCIRGSSSTGWTLHAAASALRRPIVSLYPAVNGMLDPAVTSLNKTFQPLKQEKRKKNLKPVVVMWSSFVRRHQQGTWTPDHFVPVLERQDSRQPIVNIDGSDSEEPAMKRRRTTPPKVNTRATSRPTVSQNSPPTLATPKVNTRATSRPTVSSPRTNNSPPRLATLNVSTRHNAHAARF
;
A
#
# COMPACT_ATOMS: atom_id res chain seq x y z
N MET A 1 -19.91 -55.26 -30.36
CA MET A 1 -19.35 -53.89 -30.23
C MET A 1 -19.42 -53.45 -28.78
N PRO A 2 -18.29 -53.10 -28.12
CA PRO A 2 -18.30 -52.67 -26.73
C PRO A 2 -18.90 -51.26 -26.63
N LYS A 3 -19.94 -51.11 -25.79
CA LYS A 3 -20.56 -49.82 -25.50
C LYS A 3 -19.55 -48.97 -24.70
N THR A 4 -18.92 -48.00 -25.36
CA THR A 4 -18.10 -46.98 -24.70
C THR A 4 -18.93 -46.26 -23.65
N ARG A 5 -18.64 -46.53 -22.38
CA ARG A 5 -19.29 -45.90 -21.23
C ARG A 5 -18.89 -44.42 -21.25
N LYS A 6 -19.80 -43.54 -21.68
CA LYS A 6 -19.60 -42.08 -21.60
C LYS A 6 -19.41 -41.73 -20.11
N THR A 7 -18.19 -41.42 -19.72
CA THR A 7 -17.89 -40.88 -18.39
C THR A 7 -18.67 -39.58 -18.25
N LYS A 8 -19.62 -39.54 -17.31
CA LYS A 8 -20.36 -38.31 -16.99
C LYS A 8 -19.35 -37.26 -16.53
N THR A 9 -19.08 -36.27 -17.37
CA THR A 9 -18.28 -35.11 -17.01
C THR A 9 -18.97 -34.44 -15.82
N LYS A 10 -18.28 -34.32 -14.69
CA LYS A 10 -18.82 -33.60 -13.53
C LYS A 10 -18.99 -32.15 -13.94
N THR A 11 -20.23 -31.70 -14.10
CA THR A 11 -20.54 -30.29 -14.36
C THR A 11 -20.56 -29.54 -13.04
N TYR A 12 -19.68 -28.55 -12.89
CA TYR A 12 -19.68 -27.64 -11.76
C TYR A 12 -20.52 -26.40 -12.07
N THR A 13 -21.04 -25.73 -11.04
CA THR A 13 -21.82 -24.49 -11.20
C THR A 13 -21.05 -23.31 -10.61
N CYS A 14 -20.94 -22.23 -11.38
CA CYS A 14 -20.25 -21.02 -10.93
C CYS A 14 -21.07 -20.30 -9.86
N PRO A 15 -20.49 -19.94 -8.69
CA PRO A 15 -21.24 -19.30 -7.61
C PRO A 15 -21.61 -17.83 -7.89
N ASP A 16 -21.06 -17.20 -8.94
CA ASP A 16 -21.41 -15.83 -9.34
C ASP A 16 -22.65 -15.77 -10.23
N CYS A 17 -22.73 -16.63 -11.27
CA CYS A 17 -23.82 -16.59 -12.25
C CYS A 17 -24.77 -17.79 -12.19
N GLN A 18 -24.48 -18.80 -11.37
CA GLN A 18 -25.23 -20.05 -11.25
C GLN A 18 -25.31 -20.89 -12.55
N GLN A 19 -24.51 -20.55 -13.56
CA GLN A 19 -24.43 -21.30 -14.82
C GLN A 19 -23.39 -22.43 -14.71
N ARG A 20 -23.52 -23.42 -15.60
CA ARG A 20 -22.57 -24.55 -15.69
C ARG A 20 -21.19 -24.08 -16.16
N CYS A 21 -20.16 -24.63 -15.54
CA CYS A 21 -18.77 -24.45 -15.91
C CYS A 21 -18.43 -25.46 -17.00
N GLU A 22 -18.26 -24.98 -18.23
CA GLU A 22 -17.80 -25.76 -19.37
C GLU A 22 -16.42 -25.23 -19.77
N ASP A 23 -16.38 -24.25 -20.67
CA ASP A 23 -15.14 -23.61 -21.11
C ASP A 23 -14.82 -22.35 -20.30
N ASP A 24 -13.55 -21.91 -20.35
CA ASP A 24 -13.10 -20.62 -19.82
C ASP A 24 -13.32 -20.48 -18.30
N THR A 25 -13.08 -21.58 -17.59
CA THR A 25 -13.19 -21.67 -16.14
C THR A 25 -11.88 -22.05 -15.46
N ILE A 26 -11.71 -21.56 -14.24
CA ILE A 26 -10.52 -21.83 -13.41
C ILE A 26 -10.97 -22.20 -11.99
N LEU A 27 -10.30 -23.18 -11.39
CA LEU A 27 -10.60 -23.64 -10.03
C LEU A 27 -9.92 -22.73 -9.01
N CYS A 28 -10.70 -22.16 -8.09
CA CYS A 28 -10.18 -21.42 -6.95
C CYS A 28 -9.68 -22.37 -5.85
N GLU A 29 -8.43 -22.25 -5.41
CA GLU A 29 -7.87 -23.04 -4.31
C GLU A 29 -8.41 -22.64 -2.94
N GLY A 30 -8.84 -21.39 -2.77
CA GLY A 30 -9.39 -20.92 -1.51
C GLY A 30 -10.78 -21.49 -1.19
N CYS A 31 -11.69 -21.48 -2.18
CA CYS A 31 -13.08 -21.91 -1.97
C CYS A 31 -13.47 -23.16 -2.76
N PHE A 32 -12.55 -23.76 -3.51
CA PHE A 32 -12.76 -24.96 -4.33
C PHE A 32 -13.92 -24.85 -5.34
N ASN A 33 -14.25 -23.63 -5.76
CA ASN A 33 -15.27 -23.37 -6.78
C ASN A 33 -14.63 -23.09 -8.14
N TRP A 34 -15.26 -23.61 -9.19
CA TRP A 34 -14.94 -23.25 -10.56
C TRP A 34 -15.55 -21.90 -10.90
N MET A 35 -14.72 -20.99 -11.42
CA MET A 35 -15.10 -19.62 -11.70
C MET A 35 -14.95 -19.33 -13.20
N HIS A 36 -15.98 -18.75 -13.83
CA HIS A 36 -15.84 -18.25 -15.20
C HIS A 36 -14.94 -17.01 -15.24
N ARG A 37 -14.11 -16.91 -16.28
CA ARG A 37 -13.28 -15.73 -16.56
C ARG A 37 -14.07 -14.42 -16.48
N THR A 38 -15.24 -14.38 -17.10
CA THR A 38 -16.10 -13.19 -17.19
C THR A 38 -16.70 -12.81 -15.83
N CYS A 39 -17.11 -13.78 -15.03
CA CYS A 39 -17.57 -13.56 -13.65
C CYS A 39 -16.48 -12.95 -12.77
N GLN A 40 -15.23 -13.34 -13.02
CA GLN A 40 -14.05 -12.82 -12.34
C GLN A 40 -13.53 -11.50 -12.93
N ARG A 41 -14.17 -11.01 -14.00
CA ARG A 41 -13.79 -9.79 -14.73
C ARG A 41 -12.34 -9.82 -15.23
N LEU A 42 -11.85 -11.00 -15.57
CA LEU A 42 -10.51 -11.20 -16.12
C LEU A 42 -10.54 -11.03 -17.64
N CYS A 43 -9.54 -10.35 -18.20
CA CYS A 43 -9.32 -10.41 -19.64
C CYS A 43 -8.73 -11.77 -20.03
N LYS A 44 -8.75 -12.13 -21.33
CA LYS A 44 -8.20 -13.42 -21.79
C LYS A 44 -6.74 -13.61 -21.36
N LYS A 45 -5.91 -12.59 -21.57
CA LYS A 45 -4.50 -12.61 -21.19
C LYS A 45 -4.28 -12.85 -19.69
N ASP A 46 -5.01 -12.14 -18.84
CA ASP A 46 -4.87 -12.30 -17.38
C ASP A 46 -5.34 -13.70 -16.96
N PHE A 47 -6.44 -14.19 -17.54
CA PHE A 47 -6.93 -15.54 -17.29
C PHE A 47 -5.93 -16.62 -17.71
N ASP A 48 -5.34 -16.49 -18.90
CA ASP A 48 -4.35 -17.43 -19.39
C ASP A 48 -3.09 -17.39 -18.50
N THR A 49 -2.65 -16.19 -18.09
CA THR A 49 -1.54 -16.03 -17.13
C THR A 49 -1.80 -16.74 -15.81
N LEU A 50 -3.03 -16.64 -15.29
CA LEU A 50 -3.42 -17.28 -14.03
C LEU A 50 -3.62 -18.79 -14.18
N GLY A 51 -4.11 -19.26 -15.34
CA GLY A 51 -4.37 -20.67 -15.61
C GLY A 51 -3.11 -21.45 -15.99
N SER A 52 -2.07 -20.79 -16.50
CA SER A 52 -0.79 -21.43 -16.83
C SER A 52 0.22 -21.42 -15.69
N SER A 53 -0.07 -20.71 -14.60
CA SER A 53 0.84 -20.65 -13.45
C SER A 53 0.82 -21.97 -12.69
N GLU A 54 1.99 -22.40 -12.21
CA GLU A 54 2.09 -23.50 -11.25
C GLU A 54 1.53 -23.12 -9.87
N LEU A 55 1.36 -21.83 -9.64
CA LEU A 55 0.72 -21.33 -8.45
C LEU A 55 -0.79 -21.49 -8.55
N GLY A 56 -1.39 -21.84 -7.42
CA GLY A 56 -2.83 -21.81 -7.26
C GLY A 56 -3.50 -20.53 -7.74
N TYR A 57 -4.74 -20.66 -8.19
CA TYR A 57 -5.62 -19.52 -8.44
C TYR A 57 -6.49 -19.24 -7.22
N TRP A 58 -6.60 -17.97 -6.85
CA TRP A 58 -7.57 -17.49 -5.87
C TRP A 58 -8.60 -16.61 -6.56
N CYS A 59 -9.88 -16.91 -6.38
CA CYS A 59 -10.93 -16.07 -6.95
C CYS A 59 -11.00 -14.72 -6.25
N ARG A 60 -11.61 -13.74 -6.92
CA ARG A 60 -11.78 -12.38 -6.39
C ARG A 60 -12.41 -12.38 -5.00
N ARG A 61 -13.39 -13.25 -4.74
CA ARG A 61 -14.05 -13.36 -3.42
C ARG A 61 -13.09 -13.85 -2.33
N CYS A 62 -12.10 -14.66 -2.67
CA CYS A 62 -11.07 -15.14 -1.75
C CYS A 62 -9.88 -14.17 -1.63
N CYS A 63 -9.86 -13.10 -2.42
CA CYS A 63 -8.81 -12.08 -2.41
C CYS A 63 -9.28 -10.75 -1.77
N VAL A 64 -10.51 -10.69 -1.26
CA VAL A 64 -11.07 -9.48 -0.65
C VAL A 64 -11.31 -9.68 0.84
N SER A 65 -11.20 -8.58 1.58
CA SER A 65 -11.55 -8.47 2.99
C SER A 65 -13.08 -8.48 3.20
N MET A 66 -13.53 -8.46 4.45
CA MET A 66 -14.96 -8.39 4.79
C MET A 66 -15.67 -7.14 4.23
N ASP A 67 -14.93 -6.04 4.02
CA ASP A 67 -15.48 -4.81 3.43
C ASP A 67 -15.53 -4.83 1.89
N GLY A 68 -15.05 -5.92 1.27
CA GLY A 68 -14.99 -6.10 -0.18
C GLY A 68 -13.80 -5.44 -0.86
N SER A 69 -12.93 -4.74 -0.13
CA SER A 69 -11.64 -4.26 -0.64
C SER A 69 -10.64 -5.39 -0.77
N TYR A 70 -9.65 -5.25 -1.64
CA TYR A 70 -8.59 -6.25 -1.78
C TYR A 70 -7.80 -6.42 -0.46
N ASP A 71 -7.64 -7.67 -0.02
CA ASP A 71 -7.00 -8.02 1.24
C ASP A 71 -5.47 -7.98 1.11
N MET A 72 -4.90 -6.84 1.52
CA MET A 72 -3.46 -6.59 1.45
C MET A 72 -2.67 -7.50 2.39
N GLN A 73 -3.23 -7.89 3.54
CA GLN A 73 -2.59 -8.78 4.51
C GLN A 73 -2.49 -10.20 3.94
N LEU A 74 -3.53 -10.66 3.27
CA LEU A 74 -3.54 -11.95 2.59
C LEU A 74 -2.59 -11.94 1.39
N ALA A 75 -2.55 -10.85 0.62
CA ALA A 75 -1.56 -10.67 -0.45
C ALA A 75 -0.12 -10.73 0.08
N GLN A 76 0.16 -10.05 1.20
CA GLN A 76 1.46 -10.10 1.87
C GLN A 76 1.84 -11.52 2.26
N THR A 77 0.88 -12.26 2.85
CA THR A 77 1.07 -13.65 3.28
C THR A 77 1.39 -14.54 2.08
N ARG A 78 0.61 -14.45 1.00
CA ARG A 78 0.88 -15.21 -0.23
C ARG A 78 2.27 -14.92 -0.80
N LEU A 79 2.66 -13.65 -0.90
CA LEU A 79 3.99 -13.28 -1.41
C LEU A 79 5.12 -13.79 -0.50
N ARG A 80 4.94 -13.68 0.82
CA ARG A 80 5.94 -14.12 1.80
C ARG A 80 6.17 -15.64 1.76
N ASP A 81 5.09 -16.39 1.55
CA ASP A 81 5.10 -17.84 1.63
C ASP A 81 5.38 -18.48 0.25
N THR A 82 5.55 -17.68 -0.81
CA THR A 82 5.92 -18.14 -2.16
C THR A 82 7.43 -18.43 -2.24
N ALA A 83 7.80 -19.51 -2.93
CA ALA A 83 9.19 -19.83 -3.24
C ALA A 83 9.84 -18.76 -4.14
N GLU A 84 11.16 -18.60 -4.04
CA GLU A 84 11.87 -17.52 -4.74
C GLU A 84 11.70 -17.56 -6.27
N ASP A 85 11.82 -18.74 -6.86
CA ASP A 85 11.67 -19.01 -8.29
C ASP A 85 10.26 -18.75 -8.81
N GLN A 86 9.25 -18.82 -7.94
CA GLN A 86 7.85 -18.56 -8.26
C GLN A 86 7.40 -17.12 -7.92
N LEU A 87 8.27 -16.30 -7.31
CA LEU A 87 7.90 -14.99 -6.77
C LEU A 87 7.41 -14.02 -7.87
N ARG A 88 7.98 -14.12 -9.08
CA ARG A 88 7.56 -13.30 -10.22
C ARG A 88 6.13 -13.59 -10.66
N ASP A 89 5.75 -14.86 -10.69
CA ASP A 89 4.40 -15.28 -11.06
C ASP A 89 3.39 -14.91 -9.97
N ALA A 90 3.76 -15.06 -8.70
CA ALA A 90 2.95 -14.60 -7.59
C ALA A 90 2.71 -13.09 -7.66
N ALA A 91 3.77 -12.30 -7.93
CA ALA A 91 3.63 -10.85 -8.10
C ALA A 91 2.75 -10.48 -9.30
N ALA A 92 2.90 -11.17 -10.43
CA ALA A 92 2.05 -10.95 -11.60
C ALA A 92 0.57 -11.23 -11.28
N ARG A 93 0.28 -12.29 -10.54
CA ARG A 93 -1.07 -12.60 -10.04
C ARG A 93 -1.62 -11.50 -9.13
N GLU A 94 -0.87 -11.10 -8.11
CA GLU A 94 -1.35 -10.07 -7.17
C GLU A 94 -1.60 -8.74 -7.89
N LEU A 95 -0.77 -8.38 -8.87
CA LEU A 95 -1.00 -7.20 -9.72
C LEU A 95 -2.32 -7.28 -10.49
N ILE A 96 -2.73 -8.44 -10.98
CA ILE A 96 -4.01 -8.60 -11.69
C ILE A 96 -5.17 -8.23 -10.77
N PHE A 97 -5.17 -8.73 -9.53
CA PHE A 97 -6.24 -8.43 -8.57
C PHE A 97 -6.20 -6.97 -8.10
N LEU A 98 -5.00 -6.43 -7.89
CA LEU A 98 -4.79 -5.09 -7.38
C LEU A 98 -5.15 -3.98 -8.39
N ARG A 99 -5.25 -4.29 -9.70
CA ARG A 99 -5.69 -3.31 -10.74
C ARG A 99 -7.07 -2.72 -10.49
N ALA A 100 -7.95 -3.44 -9.77
CA ALA A 100 -9.27 -2.93 -9.43
C ALA A 100 -9.19 -1.83 -8.34
N GLU A 101 -8.13 -1.82 -7.53
CA GLU A 101 -7.93 -0.86 -6.45
C GLU A 101 -7.27 0.42 -6.96
N LYS A 102 -8.01 1.52 -6.88
CA LYS A 102 -7.60 2.84 -7.40
C LYS A 102 -7.20 3.84 -6.32
N THR A 103 -7.14 3.43 -5.05
CA THR A 103 -6.89 4.31 -3.90
C THR A 103 -5.60 5.12 -4.08
N ILE A 104 -4.48 4.44 -4.33
CA ILE A 104 -3.19 5.12 -4.54
C ILE A 104 -3.17 5.91 -5.85
N GLU A 105 -3.82 5.43 -6.91
CA GLU A 105 -3.86 6.16 -8.19
C GLU A 105 -4.61 7.50 -8.06
N ALA A 106 -5.68 7.54 -7.27
CA ALA A 106 -6.40 8.77 -6.98
C ALA A 106 -5.52 9.76 -6.19
N LEU A 107 -4.88 9.28 -5.12
CA LEU A 107 -4.01 10.09 -4.25
C LEU A 107 -2.70 10.52 -4.91
N ALA A 108 -2.21 9.75 -5.89
CA ALA A 108 -1.03 10.10 -6.67
C ALA A 108 -1.18 11.43 -7.41
N THR A 109 -2.40 11.97 -7.55
CA THR A 109 -2.65 13.28 -8.19
C THR A 109 -3.13 14.37 -7.23
N THR A 110 -3.40 14.06 -5.97
CA THR A 110 -3.89 15.04 -4.99
C THR A 110 -2.75 15.90 -4.44
N GLU A 111 -3.11 17.05 -3.86
CA GLU A 111 -2.18 17.84 -3.05
C GLU A 111 -1.66 16.99 -1.90
N LEU A 112 -0.39 17.20 -1.53
CA LEU A 112 0.22 16.53 -0.39
C LEU A 112 -0.33 17.10 0.91
N THR A 113 -0.32 16.28 1.95
CA THR A 113 -0.69 16.71 3.29
C THR A 113 0.30 17.75 3.81
N LYS A 114 -0.24 18.82 4.39
CA LYS A 114 0.52 19.84 5.12
C LYS A 114 0.57 19.47 6.60
N TYR A 115 1.62 19.90 7.27
CA TYR A 115 1.74 19.76 8.71
C TYR A 115 0.63 20.55 9.42
N ASP A 116 -0.04 19.85 10.33
CA ASP A 116 -1.07 20.39 11.21
C ASP A 116 -0.78 19.90 12.63
N PRO A 117 -0.46 20.80 13.59
CA PRO A 117 -0.13 20.42 14.97
C PRO A 117 -1.31 19.81 15.75
N ALA A 118 -2.56 19.95 15.28
CA ALA A 118 -3.70 19.31 15.91
C ALA A 118 -3.79 17.81 15.61
N THR A 119 -3.23 17.38 14.49
CA THR A 119 -3.34 15.99 13.99
C THR A 119 -1.99 15.29 13.85
N HIS A 120 -0.87 16.03 13.92
CA HIS A 120 0.47 15.48 13.75
C HIS A 120 1.39 15.81 14.93
N ASP A 121 2.02 14.76 15.46
CA ASP A 121 3.14 14.90 16.39
C ASP A 121 4.45 15.10 15.63
N THR A 122 5.36 15.91 16.18
CA THR A 122 6.70 16.06 15.61
C THR A 122 7.63 14.92 16.02
N ASP A 123 8.51 14.52 15.10
CA ASP A 123 9.64 13.66 15.44
C ASP A 123 10.82 14.54 15.87
N ALA A 124 11.15 14.50 17.15
CA ALA A 124 12.13 15.41 17.73
C ALA A 124 13.55 15.19 17.21
N THR A 125 13.98 13.93 17.02
CA THR A 125 15.33 13.63 16.51
C THR A 125 15.46 14.13 15.08
N ALA A 126 14.48 13.80 14.24
CA ALA A 126 14.44 14.25 12.87
C ALA A 126 14.36 15.79 12.77
N THR A 127 13.54 16.42 13.62
CA THR A 127 13.42 17.88 13.64
C THR A 127 14.74 18.55 13.98
N GLU A 128 15.45 18.07 15.01
CA GLU A 128 16.78 18.59 15.36
C GLU A 128 17.79 18.44 14.20
N ILE A 129 17.78 17.30 13.51
CA ILE A 129 18.63 17.08 12.33
C ILE A 129 18.25 18.04 11.20
N LEU A 130 16.95 18.17 10.91
CA LEU A 130 16.44 19.01 9.83
C LEU A 130 16.77 20.49 10.04
N GLU A 131 16.65 20.99 11.26
CA GLU A 131 16.98 22.38 11.62
C GLU A 131 18.46 22.70 11.41
N LYS A 132 19.35 21.75 11.71
CA LYS A 132 20.80 21.88 11.48
C LYS A 132 21.16 21.86 10.00
N VAL A 133 20.48 21.03 9.21
CA VAL A 133 20.76 20.88 7.77
C VAL A 133 20.13 22.01 6.95
N ASN A 134 19.02 22.59 7.42
CA ASN A 134 18.14 23.40 6.59
C ASN A 134 17.76 24.75 7.22
N SER A 135 18.75 25.47 7.77
CA SER A 135 18.58 26.73 8.50
C SER A 135 17.90 27.86 7.70
N THR A 136 17.70 27.69 6.38
CA THR A 136 17.12 28.68 5.47
C THR A 136 15.65 28.44 5.10
N THR A 137 15.01 27.33 5.46
CA THR A 137 13.58 27.09 5.17
C THR A 137 12.80 26.65 6.41
N PRO A 138 12.29 27.61 7.23
CA PRO A 138 11.55 27.33 8.47
C PRO A 138 10.15 26.74 8.25
N THR A 139 9.78 26.45 7.01
CA THR A 139 8.44 25.98 6.63
C THR A 139 8.30 24.47 6.64
N LEU A 140 9.36 23.70 6.93
CA LEU A 140 9.32 22.24 6.93
C LEU A 140 9.29 21.67 8.36
N THR A 141 8.50 20.62 8.56
CA THR A 141 8.39 19.91 9.84
C THR A 141 8.49 18.40 9.61
N SER A 142 9.33 17.74 10.40
CA SER A 142 9.39 16.26 10.44
C SER A 142 8.30 15.70 11.35
N VAL A 143 7.45 14.83 10.79
CA VAL A 143 6.31 14.25 11.52
C VAL A 143 6.63 12.85 12.01
N ARG A 144 6.16 12.51 13.21
CA ARG A 144 6.34 11.19 13.82
C ARG A 144 5.48 10.15 13.13
N VAL A 145 6.05 8.95 12.94
CA VAL A 145 5.34 7.77 12.45
C VAL A 145 5.60 6.55 13.34
N LEU A 146 4.80 5.49 13.16
CA LEU A 146 4.97 4.24 13.91
C LEU A 146 6.28 3.55 13.57
N ARG A 147 6.79 2.81 14.56
CA ARG A 147 8.10 2.14 14.59
C ARG A 147 7.94 0.63 14.50
N ASP A 148 7.29 0.16 13.44
CA ASP A 148 6.84 -1.22 13.26
C ASP A 148 7.57 -1.93 12.11
N GLY A 149 8.74 -1.42 11.69
CA GLY A 149 9.41 -1.85 10.46
C GLY A 149 8.76 -1.30 9.18
N SER A 150 7.67 -0.53 9.28
CA SER A 150 6.96 0.09 8.16
C SER A 150 7.19 1.59 8.02
N CYS A 151 8.15 2.16 8.74
CA CYS A 151 8.31 3.60 8.85
C CYS A 151 8.41 4.35 7.50
N LEU A 152 9.04 3.76 6.46
CA LEU A 152 9.01 4.35 5.11
C LEU A 152 7.58 4.47 4.59
N PHE A 153 6.81 3.39 4.60
CA PHE A 153 5.45 3.37 4.07
C PHE A 153 4.46 4.15 4.95
N ASN A 154 4.68 4.17 6.27
CA ASN A 154 3.97 5.05 7.18
C ASN A 154 4.20 6.52 6.84
N SER A 155 5.46 6.89 6.56
CA SER A 155 5.85 8.23 6.14
C SER A 155 5.16 8.63 4.84
N LEU A 156 5.21 7.75 3.83
CA LEU A 156 4.56 7.99 2.54
C LEU A 156 3.03 8.11 2.71
N SER A 157 2.42 7.26 3.53
CA SER A 157 0.98 7.31 3.81
C SER A 157 0.59 8.65 4.46
N VAL A 158 1.36 9.12 5.45
CA VAL A 158 1.12 10.41 6.12
C VAL A 158 1.29 11.57 5.14
N ALA A 159 2.32 11.55 4.30
CA ALA A 159 2.52 12.61 3.31
C ALA A 159 1.39 12.68 2.25
N LEU A 160 0.75 11.54 1.95
CA LEU A 160 -0.32 11.46 0.94
C LEU A 160 -1.71 11.75 1.51
N CYS A 161 -2.00 11.34 2.75
CA CYS A 161 -3.36 11.41 3.29
C CYS A 161 -3.45 11.74 4.79
N GLY A 162 -2.36 12.22 5.40
CA GLY A 162 -2.29 12.64 6.81
C GLY A 162 -2.40 11.53 7.85
N THR A 163 -2.49 10.27 7.42
CA THR A 163 -2.63 9.12 8.31
C THR A 163 -1.75 7.96 7.82
N GLN A 164 -1.54 6.94 8.65
CA GLN A 164 -0.72 5.76 8.29
C GLN A 164 -1.54 4.62 7.65
N ARG A 165 -2.81 4.86 7.33
CA ARG A 165 -3.76 3.80 6.89
C ARG A 165 -3.40 3.11 5.58
N LEU A 166 -2.56 3.71 4.74
CA LEU A 166 -2.17 3.18 3.44
C LEU A 166 -0.82 2.45 3.46
N ALA A 167 -0.15 2.38 4.61
CA ALA A 167 1.21 1.86 4.70
C ALA A 167 1.34 0.44 4.13
N LEU A 168 0.39 -0.46 4.45
CA LEU A 168 0.42 -1.83 3.94
C LEU A 168 0.18 -1.89 2.43
N GLU A 169 -0.80 -1.16 1.90
CA GLU A 169 -1.05 -1.10 0.46
C GLU A 169 0.19 -0.58 -0.29
N LEU A 170 0.80 0.50 0.22
CA LEU A 170 2.01 1.08 -0.36
C LEU A 170 3.18 0.09 -0.36
N ARG A 171 3.35 -0.66 0.74
CA ARG A 171 4.36 -1.71 0.85
C ARG A 171 4.15 -2.79 -0.21
N ILE A 172 2.94 -3.32 -0.33
CA ILE A 172 2.64 -4.38 -1.30
C ILE A 172 2.87 -3.89 -2.73
N ARG A 173 2.37 -2.71 -3.08
CA ARG A 173 2.63 -2.12 -4.41
C ARG A 173 4.11 -1.93 -4.68
N THR A 174 4.88 -1.52 -3.68
CA THR A 174 6.35 -1.34 -3.79
C THR A 174 7.07 -2.68 -3.97
N ALA A 175 6.67 -3.72 -3.23
CA ALA A 175 7.23 -5.06 -3.38
C ALA A 175 6.95 -5.63 -4.79
N LEU A 176 5.71 -5.50 -5.27
CA LEU A 176 5.32 -5.93 -6.61
C LEU A 176 6.12 -5.18 -7.69
N GLU A 177 6.34 -3.87 -7.50
CA GLU A 177 7.14 -3.05 -8.40
C GLU A 177 8.61 -3.49 -8.47
N LEU A 178 9.22 -3.83 -7.31
CA LEU A 178 10.57 -4.40 -7.28
C LEU A 178 10.62 -5.73 -8.04
N ILE A 179 9.74 -6.68 -7.70
CA ILE A 179 9.75 -8.03 -8.28
C ILE A 179 9.63 -7.97 -9.81
N ILE A 180 8.73 -7.13 -10.34
CA ILE A 180 8.44 -7.09 -11.77
C ILE A 180 9.49 -6.34 -12.59
N ASN A 181 10.12 -5.29 -12.04
CA ASN A 181 11.04 -4.42 -12.77
C ASN A 181 12.49 -4.56 -12.29
N ARG A 182 12.86 -5.77 -11.81
CA ARG A 182 14.19 -6.08 -11.27
C ARG A 182 15.33 -5.59 -12.17
N GLN A 183 15.29 -5.99 -13.44
CA GLN A 183 16.38 -5.73 -14.39
C GLN A 183 16.61 -4.23 -14.58
N GLU A 184 15.54 -3.44 -14.57
CA GLU A 184 15.55 -2.00 -14.72
C GLU A 184 16.21 -1.32 -13.53
N TYR A 185 15.88 -1.74 -12.30
CA TYR A 185 16.50 -1.22 -11.09
C TYR A 185 17.98 -1.58 -11.02
N GLU A 186 18.33 -2.85 -11.23
CA GLU A 186 19.73 -3.31 -11.24
C GLU A 186 20.55 -2.54 -12.28
N ARG A 187 20.03 -2.36 -13.50
CA ARG A 187 20.69 -1.58 -14.56
C ARG A 187 20.81 -0.09 -14.23
N LEU A 188 19.84 0.50 -13.52
CA LEU A 188 19.89 1.93 -13.18
C LEU A 188 20.97 2.23 -12.14
N HIS A 189 21.14 1.34 -11.17
CA HIS A 189 22.01 1.58 -10.04
C HIS A 189 23.39 0.89 -10.16
N ASN A 190 23.62 0.07 -11.19
CA ASN A 190 24.92 -0.56 -11.42
C ASN A 190 26.09 0.42 -11.62
N LYS A 191 25.82 1.68 -11.98
CA LYS A 191 26.85 2.73 -12.15
C LYS A 191 27.19 3.47 -10.87
N ASP A 192 26.34 3.37 -9.85
CA ASP A 192 26.56 4.02 -8.57
C ASP A 192 27.50 3.13 -7.74
N ARG A 193 28.77 3.55 -7.67
CA ARG A 193 29.87 2.77 -7.05
C ARG A 193 29.57 2.39 -5.60
N TYR A 194 28.78 3.20 -4.89
CA TYR A 194 28.51 2.99 -3.46
C TYR A 194 27.15 2.32 -3.23
N TRP A 195 26.35 2.11 -4.27
CA TRP A 195 24.98 1.63 -4.12
C TRP A 195 24.90 0.28 -3.38
N ASN A 196 25.72 -0.69 -3.77
CA ASN A 196 25.76 -2.00 -3.12
C ASN A 196 26.45 -1.99 -1.74
N LEU A 197 27.19 -0.93 -1.41
CA LEU A 197 27.77 -0.74 -0.07
C LEU A 197 26.73 -0.18 0.90
N LEU A 198 25.87 0.71 0.40
CA LEU A 198 24.88 1.45 1.19
C LEU A 198 23.54 0.71 1.30
N ASN A 199 23.28 -0.25 0.43
CA ASN A 199 22.03 -0.99 0.37
C ASN A 199 22.30 -2.48 0.50
N THR A 200 21.33 -3.20 1.04
CA THR A 200 21.32 -4.66 0.97
C THR A 200 21.25 -5.13 -0.49
N ASP A 201 21.61 -6.40 -0.70
CA ASP A 201 21.41 -7.06 -1.97
C ASP A 201 19.95 -6.90 -2.46
N TYR A 202 19.76 -6.83 -3.77
CA TYR A 202 18.45 -6.61 -4.38
C TYR A 202 17.40 -7.64 -3.92
N HIS A 203 17.77 -8.92 -3.88
CA HIS A 203 16.88 -10.00 -3.43
C HIS A 203 16.49 -9.79 -1.96
N GLN A 204 17.46 -9.45 -1.11
CA GLN A 204 17.19 -9.18 0.29
C GLN A 204 16.25 -7.97 0.44
N ALA A 205 16.43 -6.91 -0.35
CA ALA A 205 15.54 -5.75 -0.34
C ALA A 205 14.09 -6.10 -0.75
N VAL A 206 13.90 -7.03 -1.68
CA VAL A 206 12.57 -7.57 -2.03
C VAL A 206 11.94 -8.28 -0.83
N TYR A 207 12.68 -9.20 -0.20
CA TYR A 207 12.17 -9.95 0.96
C TYR A 207 11.89 -9.06 2.16
N ASP A 208 12.77 -8.11 2.46
CA ASP A 208 12.59 -7.14 3.54
C ASP A 208 11.34 -6.29 3.30
N CYS A 209 11.11 -5.87 2.06
CA CYS A 209 9.91 -5.14 1.67
C CYS A 209 8.64 -5.98 1.90
N ILE A 210 8.63 -7.26 1.52
CA ILE A 210 7.46 -8.16 1.71
C ILE A 210 7.22 -8.44 3.20
N ARG A 211 8.29 -8.73 3.96
CA ARG A 211 8.20 -9.16 5.37
C ARG A 211 7.95 -8.03 6.35
N GLY A 212 8.12 -6.79 5.92
CA GLY A 212 7.97 -5.61 6.76
C GLY A 212 9.19 -5.31 7.61
N SER A 213 10.37 -5.53 7.04
CA SER A 213 11.67 -5.20 7.62
C SER A 213 12.19 -3.85 7.10
N SER A 214 13.46 -3.55 7.37
CA SER A 214 14.10 -2.29 6.99
C SER A 214 14.00 -1.99 5.49
N SER A 215 13.71 -0.74 5.15
CA SER A 215 13.67 -0.26 3.77
C SER A 215 15.01 0.33 3.36
N THR A 216 15.35 0.22 2.08
CA THR A 216 16.61 0.71 1.50
C THR A 216 16.37 1.69 0.34
N GLY A 217 17.44 2.18 -0.29
CA GLY A 217 17.38 2.96 -1.52
C GLY A 217 16.68 2.23 -2.67
N TRP A 218 16.73 0.89 -2.73
CA TRP A 218 15.93 0.09 -3.66
C TRP A 218 14.44 0.32 -3.42
N THR A 219 14.02 0.20 -2.16
CA THR A 219 12.63 0.36 -1.72
C THR A 219 12.13 1.77 -1.99
N LEU A 220 12.94 2.81 -1.73
CA LEU A 220 12.60 4.20 -2.04
C LEU A 220 12.36 4.43 -3.54
N HIS A 221 13.24 3.91 -4.40
CA HIS A 221 13.08 4.08 -5.84
C HIS A 221 11.83 3.36 -6.35
N ALA A 222 11.59 2.14 -5.89
CA ALA A 222 10.38 1.39 -6.22
C ALA A 222 9.11 2.05 -5.68
N ALA A 223 9.15 2.63 -4.48
CA ALA A 223 8.03 3.36 -3.92
C ALA A 223 7.68 4.58 -4.78
N ALA A 224 8.66 5.31 -5.33
CA ALA A 224 8.41 6.42 -6.25
C ALA A 224 7.66 5.94 -7.50
N SER A 225 8.07 4.80 -8.06
CA SER A 225 7.39 4.17 -9.20
C SER A 225 5.98 3.69 -8.87
N ALA A 226 5.80 3.02 -7.73
CA ALA A 226 4.50 2.54 -7.25
C ALA A 226 3.51 3.70 -7.01
N LEU A 227 3.99 4.82 -6.47
CA LEU A 227 3.23 6.06 -6.29
C LEU A 227 3.00 6.83 -7.59
N ARG A 228 3.78 6.53 -8.64
CA ARG A 228 3.89 7.36 -9.86
C ARG A 228 4.13 8.84 -9.54
N ARG A 229 4.93 9.10 -8.49
CA ARG A 229 5.24 10.43 -7.98
C ARG A 229 6.70 10.44 -7.50
N PRO A 230 7.49 11.49 -7.77
CA PRO A 230 8.87 11.53 -7.32
C PRO A 230 8.95 11.58 -5.78
N ILE A 231 9.99 10.97 -5.23
CA ILE A 231 10.29 11.01 -3.80
C ILE A 231 11.63 11.71 -3.61
N VAL A 232 11.64 12.85 -2.93
CA VAL A 232 12.86 13.47 -2.42
C VAL A 232 13.27 12.70 -1.18
N SER A 233 14.41 12.03 -1.25
CA SER A 233 15.04 11.38 -0.12
C SER A 233 16.05 12.33 0.49
N LEU A 234 15.78 12.80 1.70
CA LEU A 234 16.68 13.66 2.45
C LEU A 234 17.59 12.78 3.31
N TYR A 235 18.83 12.60 2.89
CA TYR A 235 19.85 11.95 3.69
C TYR A 235 20.73 13.03 4.33
N PRO A 236 20.65 13.23 5.66
CA PRO A 236 21.38 14.30 6.32
C PRO A 236 22.87 13.99 6.39
N ALA A 237 23.72 14.99 6.17
CA ALA A 237 25.18 14.86 6.23
C ALA A 237 25.72 14.82 7.68
N VAL A 238 25.10 14.01 8.55
CA VAL A 238 25.47 13.89 9.97
C VAL A 238 26.89 13.36 10.14
N ASN A 239 27.31 12.44 9.26
CA ASN A 239 28.67 11.92 9.21
C ASN A 239 29.64 12.79 8.38
N GLY A 240 29.21 13.98 7.97
CA GLY A 240 29.95 14.87 7.08
C GLY A 240 29.58 14.72 5.60
N MET A 241 29.96 15.72 4.81
CA MET A 241 29.60 15.84 3.39
C MET A 241 30.26 14.79 2.48
N LEU A 242 31.32 14.13 2.97
CA LEU A 242 32.05 13.09 2.23
C LEU A 242 31.49 11.69 2.49
N ASP A 243 30.45 11.53 3.32
CA ASP A 243 29.76 10.27 3.48
C ASP A 243 29.14 9.86 2.12
N PRO A 244 29.51 8.68 1.56
CA PRO A 244 28.95 8.20 0.31
C PRO A 244 27.42 8.15 0.30
N ALA A 245 26.79 7.94 1.47
CA ALA A 245 25.35 7.93 1.62
C ALA A 245 24.71 9.27 1.23
N VAL A 246 25.37 10.39 1.52
CA VAL A 246 24.89 11.71 1.09
C VAL A 246 24.84 11.78 -0.44
N THR A 247 25.86 11.30 -1.13
CA THR A 247 25.90 11.37 -2.60
C THR A 247 24.90 10.42 -3.25
N SER A 248 24.77 9.19 -2.73
CA SER A 248 23.94 8.15 -3.36
C SER A 248 22.47 8.17 -2.91
N LEU A 249 22.17 8.64 -1.69
CA LEU A 249 20.82 8.58 -1.08
C LEU A 249 20.18 9.97 -0.88
N ASN A 250 20.92 11.08 -0.78
CA ASN A 250 20.34 12.43 -0.69
C ASN A 250 19.92 12.94 -2.07
N LYS A 251 18.90 12.32 -2.70
CA LYS A 251 18.48 12.63 -4.07
C LYS A 251 16.98 12.50 -4.27
N THR A 252 16.51 12.94 -5.43
CA THR A 252 15.13 12.68 -5.87
C THR A 252 15.08 11.38 -6.67
N PHE A 253 14.32 10.41 -6.18
CA PHE A 253 13.98 9.20 -6.90
C PHE A 253 12.80 9.47 -7.83
N GLN A 254 13.02 9.25 -9.13
CA GLN A 254 11.99 9.42 -10.16
C GLN A 254 11.28 8.08 -10.41
N PRO A 255 9.97 8.07 -10.72
CA PRO A 255 9.29 6.87 -11.20
C PRO A 255 9.98 6.32 -12.46
N LEU A 256 10.14 4.98 -12.58
CA LEU A 256 10.69 4.34 -13.78
C LEU A 256 9.93 4.74 -15.06
N LYS A 257 8.60 4.85 -14.94
CA LYS A 257 7.69 5.24 -16.02
C LYS A 257 6.96 6.51 -15.62
N GLN A 258 7.49 7.66 -16.03
CA GLN A 258 6.85 8.94 -15.76
C GLN A 258 5.84 9.28 -16.87
N GLU A 259 4.56 9.33 -16.51
CA GLU A 259 3.51 9.79 -17.43
C GLU A 259 3.71 11.28 -17.75
N LYS A 260 3.61 11.67 -19.03
CA LYS A 260 3.81 13.07 -19.46
C LYS A 260 2.94 14.07 -18.69
N ARG A 261 1.71 13.67 -18.31
CA ARG A 261 0.75 14.49 -17.57
C ARG A 261 1.11 14.70 -16.09
N LYS A 262 2.07 13.94 -15.55
CA LYS A 262 2.43 13.93 -14.13
C LYS A 262 3.80 14.56 -13.86
N LYS A 263 4.37 15.29 -14.82
CA LYS A 263 5.70 15.94 -14.70
C LYS A 263 5.76 17.04 -13.63
N ASN A 264 4.61 17.63 -13.30
CA ASN A 264 4.54 18.78 -12.38
C ASN A 264 4.02 18.41 -10.98
N LEU A 265 3.90 17.12 -10.67
CA LEU A 265 3.47 16.71 -9.33
C LEU A 265 4.55 17.05 -8.32
N LYS A 266 4.14 17.71 -7.23
CA LYS A 266 5.02 17.99 -6.10
C LYS A 266 5.56 16.67 -5.52
N PRO A 267 6.87 16.55 -5.32
CA PRO A 267 7.45 15.32 -4.80
C PRO A 267 7.08 15.12 -3.33
N VAL A 268 6.98 13.85 -2.93
CA VAL A 268 6.91 13.50 -1.50
C VAL A 268 8.30 13.64 -0.91
N VAL A 269 8.42 14.24 0.27
CA VAL A 269 9.72 14.38 0.96
C VAL A 269 9.76 13.43 2.13
N VAL A 270 10.76 12.54 2.15
CA VAL A 270 11.02 11.61 3.25
C VAL A 270 12.47 11.78 3.67
N MET A 271 12.72 11.81 4.97
CA MET A 271 14.05 11.96 5.54
C MET A 271 14.49 10.72 6.28
N TRP A 272 15.76 10.36 6.10
CA TRP A 272 16.46 9.37 6.92
C TRP A 272 16.76 9.98 8.29
N SER A 273 16.33 9.30 9.34
CA SER A 273 16.50 9.72 10.74
C SER A 273 16.99 8.54 11.57
N SER A 274 17.20 8.80 12.87
CA SER A 274 17.45 7.76 13.85
C SER A 274 16.52 7.88 15.04
N PHE A 275 16.23 6.75 15.68
CA PHE A 275 15.56 6.75 16.97
C PHE A 275 16.45 7.26 18.11
N VAL A 276 17.77 7.18 17.97
CA VAL A 276 18.72 7.58 18.99
C VAL A 276 19.01 9.07 18.87
N ARG A 277 18.54 9.86 19.85
CA ARG A 277 18.73 11.33 19.88
C ARG A 277 20.18 11.76 20.03
N ARG A 278 21.02 10.97 20.68
CA ARG A 278 22.43 11.30 20.92
C ARG A 278 23.29 10.10 20.61
N HIS A 279 24.03 10.17 19.50
CA HIS A 279 25.12 9.24 19.23
C HIS A 279 26.25 9.57 20.20
N GLN A 280 26.45 8.73 21.21
CA GLN A 280 27.40 9.01 22.28
C GLN A 280 28.86 8.78 21.88
N GLN A 281 29.12 8.19 20.71
CA GLN A 281 30.40 8.12 20.00
C GLN A 281 30.19 7.28 18.72
N GLY A 282 30.87 7.61 17.62
CA GLY A 282 30.86 6.82 16.38
C GLY A 282 30.03 7.40 15.23
N THR A 283 29.96 6.64 14.13
CA THR A 283 29.25 7.00 12.89
C THR A 283 27.74 6.88 13.08
N TRP A 284 27.01 7.95 12.77
CA TRP A 284 25.55 7.96 12.75
C TRP A 284 25.05 6.98 11.69
N THR A 285 24.13 6.10 12.06
CA THR A 285 23.48 5.15 11.15
C THR A 285 21.96 5.38 11.22
N PRO A 286 21.28 5.66 10.10
CA PRO A 286 19.84 5.81 10.12
C PRO A 286 19.14 4.46 10.28
N ASP A 287 18.10 4.44 11.09
CA ASP A 287 17.22 3.29 11.33
C ASP A 287 15.73 3.66 11.24
N HIS A 288 15.43 4.90 10.84
CA HIS A 288 14.08 5.42 10.76
C HIS A 288 13.86 6.30 9.52
N PHE A 289 12.62 6.30 9.03
CA PHE A 289 12.13 7.25 8.02
C PHE A 289 11.03 8.08 8.63
N VAL A 290 11.04 9.37 8.31
CA VAL A 290 9.96 10.31 8.65
C VAL A 290 9.53 11.11 7.43
N PRO A 291 8.24 11.46 7.30
CA PRO A 291 7.82 12.42 6.29
C PRO A 291 8.20 13.83 6.74
N VAL A 292 8.60 14.64 5.76
CA VAL A 292 8.85 16.08 5.95
C VAL A 292 7.72 16.83 5.25
N LEU A 293 6.90 17.50 6.05
CA LEU A 293 5.70 18.19 5.56
C LEU A 293 5.90 19.69 5.61
N GLU A 294 5.29 20.40 4.68
CA GLU A 294 5.21 21.86 4.74
C GLU A 294 4.19 22.28 5.79
N ARG A 295 4.53 23.28 6.59
CA ARG A 295 3.59 23.94 7.49
C ARG A 295 2.48 24.60 6.68
N GLN A 296 1.25 24.48 7.17
CA GLN A 296 0.17 25.29 6.65
C GLN A 296 0.51 26.76 6.95
N ASP A 297 0.67 27.58 5.91
CA ASP A 297 0.87 29.01 6.09
C ASP A 297 -0.34 29.58 6.83
N SER A 298 -0.15 29.93 8.10
CA SER A 298 -1.18 30.58 8.93
C SER A 298 -1.36 32.06 8.59
N ARG A 299 -0.69 32.56 7.54
CA ARG A 299 -0.93 33.90 6.99
C ARG A 299 -2.25 33.92 6.20
N GLN A 300 -3.36 33.75 6.90
CA GLN A 300 -4.56 34.50 6.53
C GLN A 300 -4.16 35.98 6.65
N PRO A 301 -4.40 36.84 5.65
CA PRO A 301 -4.30 38.27 5.88
C PRO A 301 -5.25 38.57 7.02
N ILE A 302 -4.71 39.00 8.16
CA ILE A 302 -5.52 39.63 9.20
C ILE A 302 -6.12 40.84 8.48
N VAL A 303 -7.35 40.73 8.01
CA VAL A 303 -8.15 41.90 7.67
C VAL A 303 -8.35 42.56 9.02
N ASN A 304 -7.48 43.52 9.34
CA ASN A 304 -7.75 44.49 10.37
C ASN A 304 -9.02 45.20 9.90
N ILE A 305 -10.17 44.73 10.36
CA ILE A 305 -11.36 45.54 10.43
C ILE A 305 -11.09 46.49 11.60
N ASP A 306 -10.24 47.49 11.35
CA ASP A 306 -10.20 48.68 12.17
C ASP A 306 -11.54 49.36 11.98
N GLY A 307 -12.41 49.17 12.97
CA GLY A 307 -13.61 49.97 13.11
C GLY A 307 -13.20 51.37 13.57
N SER A 308 -13.32 52.35 12.68
CA SER A 308 -13.90 53.67 12.95
C SER A 308 -13.79 54.48 11.66
N ASP A 309 -14.91 54.71 10.99
CA ASP A 309 -15.44 56.06 10.97
C ASP A 309 -16.89 56.06 10.49
N SER A 310 -17.69 56.73 11.30
CA SER A 310 -19.07 57.12 11.06
C SER A 310 -19.15 57.95 9.78
N GLU A 311 -20.03 57.57 8.86
CA GLU A 311 -20.86 58.51 8.12
C GLU A 311 -22.03 57.75 7.50
N GLU A 312 -23.24 57.97 8.02
CA GLU A 312 -24.49 57.64 7.33
C GLU A 312 -24.61 58.50 6.07
N PRO A 313 -24.75 57.91 4.86
CA PRO A 313 -25.30 58.62 3.73
C PRO A 313 -26.81 58.35 3.66
N ALA A 314 -27.55 59.44 3.60
CA ALA A 314 -28.99 59.50 3.46
C ALA A 314 -29.58 58.50 2.45
N MET A 315 -30.64 57.84 2.93
CA MET A 315 -31.63 57.04 2.24
C MET A 315 -32.05 57.65 0.88
N LYS A 316 -31.54 57.11 -0.23
CA LYS A 316 -32.19 57.24 -1.55
C LYS A 316 -32.87 55.93 -1.91
N ARG A 317 -34.19 55.92 -1.71
CA ARG A 317 -35.14 54.90 -2.15
C ARG A 317 -34.91 54.55 -3.63
N ARG A 318 -34.37 53.37 -3.89
CA ARG A 318 -34.35 52.76 -5.22
C ARG A 318 -35.45 51.71 -5.28
N ARG A 319 -36.45 51.96 -6.13
CA ARG A 319 -37.53 51.02 -6.48
C ARG A 319 -36.92 49.72 -6.99
N THR A 320 -37.11 48.63 -6.25
CA THR A 320 -36.90 47.26 -6.74
C THR A 320 -38.23 46.70 -7.24
N THR A 321 -38.28 46.43 -8.53
CA THR A 321 -39.30 45.59 -9.17
C THR A 321 -39.22 44.15 -8.64
N PRO A 322 -40.36 43.46 -8.48
CA PRO A 322 -40.39 42.11 -7.91
C PRO A 322 -39.88 41.05 -8.90
N PRO A 323 -39.16 40.02 -8.43
CA PRO A 323 -38.82 38.87 -9.26
C PRO A 323 -40.06 38.00 -9.51
N LYS A 324 -40.28 37.65 -10.79
CA LYS A 324 -41.26 36.66 -11.23
C LYS A 324 -40.91 35.29 -10.65
N VAL A 325 -41.69 34.84 -9.69
CA VAL A 325 -41.71 33.45 -9.21
C VAL A 325 -42.34 32.59 -10.30
N ASN A 326 -41.55 31.71 -10.89
CA ASN A 326 -42.02 30.72 -11.86
C ASN A 326 -42.43 29.46 -11.10
N THR A 327 -43.70 29.38 -10.73
CA THR A 327 -44.34 28.22 -10.12
C THR A 327 -44.56 27.17 -11.22
N ARG A 328 -43.68 26.16 -11.31
CA ARG A 328 -43.96 24.95 -12.08
C ARG A 328 -44.39 23.85 -11.11
N ALA A 329 -45.68 23.56 -11.13
CA ALA A 329 -46.30 22.44 -10.46
C ALA A 329 -45.79 21.11 -11.04
N THR A 330 -45.28 20.24 -10.17
CA THR A 330 -45.18 18.80 -10.43
C THR A 330 -45.85 18.07 -9.28
N SER A 331 -47.04 17.59 -9.56
CA SER A 331 -47.83 16.66 -8.76
C SER A 331 -47.06 15.37 -8.51
N ARG A 332 -46.87 15.03 -7.23
CA ARG A 332 -46.33 13.75 -6.77
C ARG A 332 -47.50 12.93 -6.20
N PRO A 333 -47.72 11.68 -6.65
CA PRO A 333 -48.79 10.85 -6.11
C PRO A 333 -48.39 10.26 -4.76
N THR A 334 -49.36 10.30 -3.85
CA THR A 334 -49.39 9.75 -2.50
C THR A 334 -49.20 8.23 -2.55
N VAL A 335 -48.15 7.71 -1.91
CA VAL A 335 -47.99 6.27 -1.66
C VAL A 335 -48.26 6.00 -0.18
N SER A 336 -49.24 5.13 0.01
CA SER A 336 -49.79 4.61 1.26
C SER A 336 -48.72 3.97 2.16
N GLN A 337 -48.81 4.29 3.45
CA GLN A 337 -48.08 3.63 4.52
C GLN A 337 -48.71 2.25 4.77
N ASN A 338 -47.92 1.19 4.56
CA ASN A 338 -48.22 -0.14 5.09
C ASN A 338 -47.12 -0.54 6.07
N SER A 339 -47.59 -0.97 7.24
CA SER A 339 -46.85 -1.40 8.44
C SER A 339 -45.84 -2.53 8.19
N PRO A 340 -44.78 -2.63 8.99
CA PRO A 340 -43.84 -3.75 8.93
C PRO A 340 -44.42 -5.02 9.59
N PRO A 341 -44.27 -6.20 8.98
CA PRO A 341 -44.53 -7.46 9.65
C PRO A 341 -43.35 -7.90 10.51
N THR A 342 -43.74 -8.43 11.66
CA THR A 342 -43.01 -9.07 12.76
C THR A 342 -41.86 -9.99 12.32
N LEU A 343 -40.71 -9.83 13.00
CA LEU A 343 -39.57 -10.75 12.99
C LEU A 343 -40.03 -12.18 13.33
N ALA A 344 -39.90 -13.11 12.39
CA ALA A 344 -39.86 -14.53 12.66
C ALA A 344 -38.39 -14.96 12.83
N THR A 345 -38.08 -15.50 14.00
CA THR A 345 -36.80 -16.11 14.35
C THR A 345 -36.52 -17.35 13.48
N PRO A 346 -35.29 -17.55 12.99
CA PRO A 346 -34.93 -18.79 12.29
C PRO A 346 -34.71 -19.91 13.32
N LYS A 347 -35.47 -20.99 13.16
CA LYS A 347 -35.26 -22.28 13.84
C LYS A 347 -33.91 -22.85 13.41
N VAL A 348 -32.98 -22.95 14.36
CA VAL A 348 -31.73 -23.70 14.23
C VAL A 348 -32.07 -25.19 14.12
N ASN A 349 -31.82 -25.77 12.95
CA ASN A 349 -31.97 -27.20 12.70
C ASN A 349 -30.61 -27.87 12.91
N THR A 350 -30.33 -28.38 14.11
CA THR A 350 -29.17 -29.22 14.40
C THR A 350 -29.41 -30.61 13.81
N ARG A 351 -29.00 -30.81 12.55
CA ARG A 351 -28.88 -32.15 11.96
C ARG A 351 -27.43 -32.61 12.06
N ALA A 352 -27.19 -33.53 12.99
CA ALA A 352 -25.94 -34.25 13.12
C ALA A 352 -25.60 -34.96 11.81
N THR A 353 -24.47 -34.60 11.21
CA THR A 353 -23.85 -35.33 10.12
C THR A 353 -22.81 -36.26 10.71
N SER A 354 -23.07 -37.56 10.62
CA SER A 354 -22.12 -38.62 10.93
C SER A 354 -20.99 -38.57 9.90
N ARG A 355 -19.78 -38.35 10.40
CA ARG A 355 -18.52 -38.41 9.65
C ARG A 355 -18.17 -39.89 9.41
N PRO A 356 -17.83 -40.33 8.20
CA PRO A 356 -17.23 -41.65 7.99
C PRO A 356 -15.77 -41.63 8.43
N THR A 357 -15.41 -42.52 9.35
CA THR A 357 -14.05 -42.80 9.79
C THR A 357 -13.30 -43.54 8.68
N VAL A 358 -12.31 -42.90 8.08
CA VAL A 358 -11.34 -43.55 7.19
C VAL A 358 -10.15 -43.97 8.04
N SER A 359 -9.97 -45.27 8.20
CA SER A 359 -8.79 -45.90 8.80
C SER A 359 -7.59 -45.75 7.86
N SER A 360 -6.52 -45.11 8.36
CA SER A 360 -5.20 -45.12 7.71
C SER A 360 -4.26 -46.07 8.44
N PRO A 361 -3.40 -46.81 7.73
CA PRO A 361 -2.49 -47.79 8.32
C PRO A 361 -1.31 -47.12 9.03
N ARG A 362 -0.99 -47.64 10.22
CA ARG A 362 0.20 -47.29 11.00
C ARG A 362 1.46 -47.71 10.25
N THR A 363 2.35 -46.75 9.98
CA THR A 363 3.78 -47.02 9.75
C THR A 363 4.56 -46.51 10.95
N ASN A 364 5.20 -47.45 11.65
CA ASN A 364 6.19 -47.17 12.68
C ASN A 364 7.46 -46.66 11.99
N ASN A 365 7.89 -45.45 12.31
CA ASN A 365 9.29 -45.05 12.21
C ASN A 365 9.57 -43.99 13.28
N SER A 366 10.37 -44.39 14.26
CA SER A 366 10.92 -43.51 15.30
C SER A 366 11.98 -42.57 14.70
N PRO A 367 12.00 -41.28 15.06
CA PRO A 367 13.11 -40.39 14.69
C PRO A 367 14.26 -40.50 15.71
N PRO A 368 15.52 -40.32 15.29
CA PRO A 368 16.64 -40.24 16.22
C PRO A 368 16.64 -38.88 16.93
N ARG A 369 17.05 -38.90 18.21
CA ARG A 369 17.29 -37.71 19.03
C ARG A 369 18.39 -36.84 18.40
N LEU A 370 18.06 -35.58 18.09
CA LEU A 370 19.03 -34.54 17.73
C LEU A 370 19.22 -33.59 18.92
N ALA A 371 20.50 -33.32 19.20
CA ALA A 371 20.99 -32.50 20.28
C ALA A 371 20.50 -31.04 20.17
N THR A 372 20.13 -30.48 21.32
CA THR A 372 19.82 -29.07 21.53
C THR A 372 21.08 -28.21 21.33
N LEU A 373 21.16 -27.51 20.21
CA LEU A 373 22.07 -26.39 20.00
C LEU A 373 21.32 -25.08 20.30
N ASN A 374 21.71 -24.42 21.37
CA ASN A 374 21.32 -23.04 21.69
C ASN A 374 21.83 -22.10 20.59
N VAL A 375 20.94 -21.64 19.71
CA VAL A 375 21.23 -20.55 18.79
C VAL A 375 20.86 -19.24 19.46
N SER A 376 21.88 -18.59 20.03
CA SER A 376 21.82 -17.18 20.44
C SER A 376 21.67 -16.31 19.19
N THR A 377 20.63 -15.49 19.17
CA THR A 377 20.33 -14.50 18.13
C THR A 377 21.38 -13.38 18.14
N ARG A 378 22.49 -13.56 17.41
CA ARG A 378 23.39 -12.46 17.04
C ARG A 378 22.74 -11.64 15.92
N HIS A 379 22.37 -10.41 16.24
CA HIS A 379 22.14 -9.36 15.26
C HIS A 379 23.47 -9.09 14.54
N ASN A 380 23.48 -9.28 13.23
CA ASN A 380 24.61 -8.90 12.38
C ASN A 380 24.60 -7.37 12.19
N ALA A 381 25.32 -6.66 13.05
CA ALA A 381 25.86 -5.35 12.74
C ALA A 381 27.07 -5.55 11.82
N HIS A 382 26.84 -5.66 10.51
CA HIS A 382 27.89 -5.44 9.51
C HIS A 382 27.88 -3.96 9.14
N ALA A 383 28.43 -3.14 10.04
CA ALA A 383 28.91 -1.81 9.70
C ALA A 383 30.36 -1.95 9.26
N ALA A 384 30.64 -1.45 8.04
CA ALA A 384 31.95 -1.41 7.44
C ALA A 384 32.98 -0.77 8.38
N ARG A 385 34.11 -1.47 8.57
CA ARG A 385 35.36 -0.83 9.00
C ARG A 385 36.03 -0.28 7.75
N PHE A 386 35.93 1.03 7.56
CA PHE A 386 36.94 1.88 6.94
C PHE A 386 36.91 3.24 7.62
#